data_AF-A0A6C1S6Q9-F1
#
_entry.id   AF-A0A6C1S6Q9-F1
#
_cell.length_a   1.000
_cell.length_b   1.000
_cell.length_c   1.000
_cell.angle_alpha   90.00
_cell.angle_beta   90.00
_cell.angle_gamma   90.00
#
_symmetry.space_group_name_H-M   'P 1'
#
loop_
_entity.id
_entity.type
_entity.pdbx_description
1 polymer ?
#
loop_
_entity_poly.entity_id
_entity_poly.type
_entity_poly.pdbx_seq_one_letter_code
_entity_poly.pdbx_strand_id
1 'polypeptide(L)'
;MFSQERDALRASRMSFRSAERHFSNEDYRQASQEYLIVVNLIPADTDSRRDLNNRLESLIRLTDIYLNRSVEFARGCEYLNQYLEDMPVVRASGVLRASELVDFARKEQEYIEKKSSVCERFEQSEPDIERMRKELEQEIK
;
A
#
# COMPACT_ATOMS: atom_id res chain seq x y z
N MET A 1 3.60 16.47 -23.44
CA MET A 1 4.00 15.51 -22.39
C MET A 1 4.06 16.16 -21.01
N PHE A 2 4.86 17.22 -20.82
CA PHE A 2 5.03 17.88 -19.51
C PHE A 2 3.75 18.45 -18.84
N SER A 3 2.69 18.78 -19.59
CA SER A 3 1.42 19.25 -19.00
C SER A 3 0.62 18.11 -18.36
N GLN A 4 0.49 16.98 -19.05
CA GLN A 4 -0.25 15.81 -18.56
C GLN A 4 0.39 15.23 -17.29
N GLU A 5 1.72 15.18 -17.24
CA GLU A 5 2.47 14.72 -16.08
C GLU A 5 2.26 15.64 -14.86
N ARG A 6 2.22 16.97 -15.08
CA ARG A 6 1.89 17.94 -14.03
C ARG A 6 0.46 17.80 -13.54
N ASP A 7 -0.49 17.53 -14.43
CA ASP A 7 -1.89 17.33 -14.07
C ASP A 7 -2.08 16.03 -13.29
N ALA A 8 -1.39 14.96 -13.67
CA ALA A 8 -1.36 13.69 -12.94
C ALA A 8 -0.79 13.85 -11.52
N LEU A 9 0.34 14.56 -11.38
CA LEU A 9 0.93 14.85 -10.07
C LEU A 9 0.06 15.79 -9.22
N ARG A 10 -0.70 16.69 -9.85
CA ARG A 10 -1.69 17.50 -9.12
C ARG A 10 -2.85 16.64 -8.64
N ALA A 11 -3.34 15.75 -9.48
CA ALA A 11 -4.42 14.83 -9.15
C ALA A 11 -4.01 13.93 -7.98
N SER A 12 -2.82 13.31 -8.03
CA SER A 12 -2.32 12.46 -6.94
C SER A 12 -2.24 13.20 -5.60
N ARG A 13 -1.78 14.46 -5.59
CA ARG A 13 -1.74 15.29 -4.37
C ARG A 13 -3.13 15.63 -3.84
N MET A 14 -4.09 15.84 -4.73
CA MET A 14 -5.50 16.07 -4.33
C MET A 14 -6.10 14.79 -3.76
N SER A 15 -5.88 13.66 -4.42
CA SER A 15 -6.31 12.35 -3.94
C SER A 15 -5.72 12.03 -2.57
N PHE A 16 -4.43 12.28 -2.33
CA PHE A 16 -3.81 12.05 -1.02
C PHE A 16 -4.51 12.84 0.10
N ARG A 17 -4.77 14.13 -0.12
CA ARG A 17 -5.46 14.98 0.87
C ARG A 17 -6.91 14.55 1.09
N SER A 18 -7.56 14.08 0.04
CA SER A 18 -8.92 13.58 0.13
C SER A 18 -8.95 12.25 0.89
N ALA A 19 -8.00 11.36 0.62
CA ALA A 19 -7.86 10.06 1.26
C ALA A 19 -7.62 10.18 2.75
N GLU A 20 -6.75 11.11 3.18
CA GLU A 20 -6.50 11.37 4.61
C GLU A 20 -7.76 11.90 5.32
N ARG A 21 -8.61 12.69 4.66
CA ARG A 21 -9.89 13.13 5.21
C ARG A 21 -10.87 11.96 5.35
N HIS A 22 -11.02 11.13 4.31
CA HIS A 22 -11.87 9.94 4.38
C HIS A 22 -11.38 8.97 5.45
N PHE A 23 -10.07 8.74 5.54
CA PHE A 23 -9.45 7.87 6.54
C PHE A 23 -9.74 8.38 7.96
N SER A 24 -9.56 9.69 8.20
CA SER A 24 -9.86 10.31 9.50
C SER A 24 -11.35 10.26 9.87
N ASN A 25 -12.24 10.18 8.89
CA ASN A 25 -13.68 10.05 9.07
C ASN A 25 -14.15 8.58 9.08
N GLU A 26 -13.20 7.63 9.13
CA GLU A 26 -13.45 6.18 9.10
C GLU A 26 -14.15 5.67 7.82
N ASP A 27 -14.16 6.47 6.75
CA ASP A 27 -14.64 6.09 5.43
C ASP A 27 -13.53 5.37 4.65
N TYR A 28 -13.17 4.17 5.12
CA TYR A 28 -12.03 3.40 4.63
C TYR A 28 -12.18 2.94 3.17
N ARG A 29 -13.43 2.77 2.70
CA ARG A 29 -13.69 2.40 1.31
C ARG A 29 -13.24 3.52 0.37
N GLN A 30 -13.56 4.76 0.70
CA GLN A 30 -13.22 5.89 -0.18
C GLN A 30 -11.76 6.28 0.01
N ALA A 31 -11.25 6.21 1.25
CA ALA A 31 -9.84 6.40 1.52
C ALA A 31 -8.95 5.45 0.70
N SER A 32 -9.27 4.16 0.67
CA SER A 32 -8.48 3.19 -0.10
C SER A 32 -8.50 3.48 -1.61
N GLN A 33 -9.67 3.79 -2.20
CA GLN A 33 -9.76 4.19 -3.60
C GLN A 33 -8.86 5.37 -3.94
N GLU A 34 -8.83 6.39 -3.07
CA GLU A 34 -8.04 7.59 -3.33
C GLU A 34 -6.55 7.40 -3.06
N TYR A 35 -6.16 6.62 -2.04
CA TYR A 35 -4.75 6.23 -1.85
C TYR A 35 -4.21 5.42 -3.02
N LEU A 36 -5.02 4.55 -3.63
CA LEU A 36 -4.63 3.80 -4.84
C LEU A 36 -4.27 4.73 -6.00
N ILE A 37 -4.98 5.84 -6.17
CA ILE A 37 -4.63 6.84 -7.19
C ILE A 37 -3.23 7.40 -6.93
N VAL A 38 -2.87 7.64 -5.66
CA VAL A 38 -1.54 8.15 -5.29
C VAL A 38 -0.45 7.16 -5.68
N VAL A 39 -0.60 5.90 -5.28
CA VAL A 39 0.37 4.83 -5.55
C VAL A 39 0.48 4.52 -7.05
N ASN A 40 -0.60 4.63 -7.81
CA ASN A 40 -0.57 4.36 -9.25
C ASN A 40 0.06 5.51 -10.06
N LEU A 41 0.02 6.75 -9.57
CA LEU A 41 0.49 7.92 -10.32
C LEU A 41 1.88 8.42 -9.92
N ILE A 42 2.32 8.16 -8.69
CA ILE A 42 3.64 8.60 -8.20
C ILE A 42 4.57 7.40 -8.21
N PRO A 43 5.64 7.37 -9.03
CA PRO A 43 6.59 6.28 -9.01
C PRO A 43 7.54 6.37 -7.79
N ALA A 44 8.13 5.24 -7.39
CA ALA A 44 9.02 5.16 -6.22
C ALA A 44 10.38 5.86 -6.41
N ASP A 45 10.79 6.09 -7.66
CA ASP A 45 12.03 6.76 -8.05
C ASP A 45 11.85 8.26 -8.33
N THR A 46 10.70 8.86 -7.96
CA THR A 46 10.46 10.30 -8.14
C THR A 46 11.49 11.15 -7.37
N ASP A 47 11.90 12.27 -7.97
CA ASP A 47 12.79 13.27 -7.36
C ASP A 47 12.05 14.20 -6.37
N SER A 48 10.72 14.11 -6.31
CA SER A 48 9.88 14.95 -5.47
C SER A 48 9.70 14.35 -4.09
N ARG A 49 10.43 14.89 -3.10
CA ARG A 49 10.32 14.50 -1.69
C ARG A 49 8.89 14.44 -1.15
N ARG A 50 8.03 15.40 -1.52
CA ARG A 50 6.63 15.40 -1.09
C ARG A 50 5.87 14.22 -1.69
N ASP A 51 6.07 13.98 -2.98
CA ASP A 51 5.32 12.95 -3.68
C ASP A 51 5.76 11.56 -3.22
N LEU A 52 7.07 11.38 -2.97
CA LEU A 52 7.61 10.16 -2.39
C LEU A 52 7.08 9.88 -0.98
N ASN A 53 7.01 10.91 -0.11
CA ASN A 53 6.35 10.79 1.19
C ASN A 53 4.88 10.37 1.05
N ASN A 54 4.13 11.01 0.15
CA ASN A 54 2.71 10.68 -0.07
C ASN A 54 2.55 9.23 -0.56
N ARG A 55 3.42 8.74 -1.45
CA ARG A 55 3.40 7.36 -1.93
C ARG A 55 3.59 6.37 -0.77
N LEU A 56 4.63 6.55 0.03
CA LEU A 56 4.95 5.65 1.15
C LEU A 56 3.84 5.66 2.20
N GLU A 57 3.34 6.83 2.59
CA GLU A 57 2.21 6.93 3.51
C GLU A 57 0.94 6.29 2.93
N SER A 58 0.69 6.42 1.62
CA SER A 58 -0.46 5.78 0.97
C SER A 58 -0.35 4.26 1.03
N LEU A 59 0.83 3.67 0.78
CA LEU A 59 1.05 2.23 0.89
C LEU A 59 0.81 1.74 2.32
N ILE A 60 1.39 2.43 3.32
CA ILE A 60 1.16 2.20 4.75
C ILE A 60 -0.34 2.18 5.08
N ARG A 61 -1.09 3.19 4.61
CA ARG A 61 -2.53 3.31 4.85
C ARG A 61 -3.33 2.21 4.14
N LEU A 62 -2.99 1.87 2.90
CA LEU A 62 -3.64 0.79 2.15
C LEU A 62 -3.45 -0.56 2.85
N THR A 63 -2.22 -0.88 3.25
CA THR A 63 -1.90 -2.08 4.03
C THR A 63 -2.71 -2.11 5.32
N ASP A 64 -2.86 -0.98 6.01
CA ASP A 64 -3.69 -0.90 7.23
C ASP A 64 -5.18 -1.13 6.97
N ILE A 65 -5.74 -0.45 5.97
CA ILE A 65 -7.15 -0.60 5.61
C ILE A 65 -7.44 -2.06 5.24
N TYR A 66 -6.67 -2.65 4.34
CA TYR A 66 -6.99 -3.98 3.83
C TYR A 66 -6.74 -5.09 4.84
N LEU A 67 -5.69 -5.01 5.66
CA LEU A 67 -5.42 -6.04 6.67
C LEU A 67 -6.29 -5.92 7.92
N ASN A 68 -6.63 -4.69 8.34
CA ASN A 68 -7.26 -4.46 9.65
C ASN A 68 -8.71 -3.99 9.58
N ARG A 69 -9.16 -3.41 8.45
CA ARG A 69 -10.51 -2.82 8.33
C ARG A 69 -11.41 -3.60 7.37
N SER A 70 -10.90 -3.97 6.20
CA SER A 70 -11.66 -4.70 5.17
C SER A 70 -11.43 -6.21 5.19
N VAL A 71 -10.35 -6.68 5.82
CA VAL A 71 -9.98 -8.11 5.89
C VAL A 71 -9.73 -8.73 4.50
N GLU A 72 -9.31 -7.91 3.54
CA GLU A 72 -8.90 -8.35 2.20
C GLU A 72 -7.39 -8.64 2.22
N PHE A 73 -7.01 -9.76 2.85
CA PHE A 73 -5.61 -10.08 3.14
C PHE A 73 -4.70 -10.06 1.91
N ALA A 74 -5.14 -10.65 0.80
CA ALA A 74 -4.37 -10.66 -0.45
C ALA A 74 -3.93 -9.25 -0.89
N ARG A 75 -4.87 -8.29 -0.94
CA ARG A 75 -4.55 -6.89 -1.29
C ARG A 75 -3.69 -6.21 -0.23
N GLY A 76 -3.97 -6.47 1.04
CA GLY A 76 -3.17 -5.93 2.14
C GLY A 76 -1.70 -6.36 2.06
N CYS A 77 -1.46 -7.62 1.72
CA CYS A 77 -0.14 -8.20 1.52
C CYS A 77 0.54 -7.69 0.24
N GLU A 78 -0.21 -7.51 -0.85
CA GLU A 78 0.30 -6.87 -2.07
C GLU A 78 0.88 -5.48 -1.79
N TYR A 79 0.14 -4.59 -1.13
CA TYR A 79 0.64 -3.25 -0.82
C TYR A 79 1.75 -3.23 0.24
N LEU A 80 1.76 -4.21 1.14
CA LEU A 80 2.88 -4.39 2.05
C LEU A 80 4.16 -4.76 1.29
N ASN A 81 4.07 -5.74 0.38
CA ASN A 81 5.22 -6.15 -0.43
C ASN A 81 5.71 -5.00 -1.31
N GLN A 82 4.80 -4.25 -1.93
CA GLN A 82 5.16 -3.05 -2.69
C GLN A 82 5.87 -1.99 -1.83
N TYR A 83 5.44 -1.77 -0.59
CA TYR A 83 6.15 -0.90 0.35
C TYR A 83 7.58 -1.39 0.63
N LEU A 84 7.74 -2.68 0.91
CA LEU A 84 9.04 -3.30 1.18
C LEU A 84 9.98 -3.24 -0.04
N GLU A 85 9.43 -3.35 -1.26
CA GLU A 85 10.17 -3.22 -2.52
C GLU A 85 10.57 -1.77 -2.83
N ASP A 86 9.71 -0.80 -2.50
CA ASP A 86 9.99 0.62 -2.71
C ASP A 86 11.08 1.15 -1.76
N MET A 87 11.15 0.63 -0.53
CA MET A 87 12.06 1.16 0.50
C MET A 87 13.55 1.14 0.11
N PRO A 88 14.11 0.07 -0.49
CA PRO A 88 15.46 0.09 -1.07
C PRO A 88 15.68 1.19 -2.12
N VAL A 89 14.71 1.40 -3.02
CA VAL A 89 14.77 2.43 -4.07
C VAL A 89 14.77 3.83 -3.44
N VAL A 90 13.87 4.06 -2.48
CA VAL A 90 13.77 5.33 -1.73
C VAL A 90 15.05 5.62 -0.95
N ARG A 91 15.64 4.61 -0.31
CA ARG A 91 16.91 4.74 0.41
C ARG A 91 18.04 5.14 -0.53
N ALA A 92 18.10 4.55 -1.73
CA ALA A 92 19.12 4.82 -2.72
C ALA A 92 18.97 6.17 -3.42
N SER A 93 17.75 6.72 -3.53
CA SER A 93 17.49 7.96 -4.26
C SER A 93 18.05 9.21 -3.58
N GLY A 94 18.23 9.19 -2.26
CA GLY A 94 18.69 10.34 -1.48
C GLY A 94 17.69 11.50 -1.42
N VAL A 95 16.44 11.28 -1.84
CA VAL A 95 15.39 12.31 -1.93
C VAL A 95 14.81 12.66 -0.56
N LEU A 96 14.64 11.66 0.31
CA LEU A 96 14.12 11.84 1.67
C LEU A 96 15.26 12.24 2.64
N ARG A 97 14.92 13.03 3.66
CA ARG A 97 15.86 13.33 4.75
C ARG A 97 16.08 12.08 5.59
N ALA A 98 17.24 12.01 6.25
CA ALA A 98 17.56 10.92 7.17
C ALA A 98 16.49 10.70 8.25
N SER A 99 15.89 11.78 8.79
CA SER A 99 14.80 11.66 9.76
C SER A 99 13.55 10.99 9.19
N GLU A 100 13.17 11.36 7.96
CA GLU A 100 12.02 10.77 7.26
C GLU A 100 12.28 9.28 6.95
N LEU A 101 13.51 8.94 6.53
CA LEU A 101 13.93 7.56 6.30
C LEU A 101 13.88 6.70 7.58
N VAL A 102 14.29 7.26 8.72
CA VAL A 102 14.21 6.56 10.02
C VAL A 102 12.76 6.28 10.40
N ASP A 103 11.87 7.26 10.22
CA ASP A 103 10.44 7.07 10.53
C ASP A 103 9.83 5.96 9.66
N PHE A 104 10.14 5.92 8.37
CA PHE A 104 9.69 4.86 7.48
C PHE A 104 10.35 3.51 7.79
N ALA A 105 11.65 3.48 8.08
CA ALA A 105 12.32 2.23 8.47
C ALA A 105 11.74 1.64 9.77
N ARG A 106 11.29 2.48 10.72
CA ARG A 106 10.58 1.98 11.90
C ARG A 106 9.24 1.37 11.55
N LYS A 107 8.47 2.00 10.66
CA LYS A 107 7.20 1.44 10.15
C LYS A 107 7.43 0.12 9.39
N GLU A 108 8.50 0.04 8.60
CA GLU A 108 8.96 -1.17 7.91
C GLU A 108 9.18 -2.32 8.91
N GLN A 109 9.94 -2.08 9.99
CA GLN A 109 10.14 -3.07 11.05
C GLN A 109 8.83 -3.49 11.73
N GLU A 110 7.98 -2.54 12.10
CA GLU A 110 6.67 -2.84 12.71
C GLU A 110 5.80 -3.72 11.80
N TYR A 111 5.88 -3.53 10.49
CA TYR A 111 5.15 -4.35 9.52
C TYR A 111 5.75 -5.74 9.32
N ILE A 112 7.08 -5.85 9.25
CA ILE A 112 7.74 -7.16 9.20
C ILE A 112 7.36 -7.98 10.44
N GLU A 113 7.37 -7.39 11.63
CA GLU A 113 7.06 -8.12 12.87
C GLU A 113 5.58 -8.51 12.98
N LYS A 114 4.66 -7.58 12.68
CA LYS A 114 3.23 -7.76 12.97
C LYS A 114 2.43 -8.28 11.78
N LYS A 115 2.73 -7.80 10.59
CA LYS A 115 1.89 -7.98 9.39
C LYS A 115 2.43 -9.05 8.45
N SER A 116 3.74 -9.26 8.39
CA SER A 116 4.34 -10.33 7.58
C SER A 116 3.84 -11.71 8.02
N SER A 117 3.74 -11.99 9.31
CA SER A 117 3.19 -13.28 9.79
C SER A 117 1.75 -13.55 9.37
N VAL A 118 0.95 -12.51 9.11
CA VAL A 118 -0.43 -12.65 8.60
C VAL A 118 -0.39 -12.99 7.11
N CYS A 119 0.48 -12.32 6.36
CA CYS A 119 0.68 -12.58 4.93
C CYS A 119 1.28 -13.98 4.68
N GLU A 120 2.31 -14.37 5.42
CA GLU A 120 2.89 -15.71 5.34
C GLU A 120 1.87 -16.81 5.65
N ARG A 121 1.04 -16.62 6.69
CA ARG A 121 -0.03 -17.57 7.03
C ARG A 121 -1.10 -17.62 5.94
N PHE A 122 -1.48 -16.47 5.37
CA PHE A 122 -2.43 -16.40 4.28
C PHE A 122 -1.90 -17.13 3.04
N GLU A 123 -0.68 -16.84 2.60
CA GLU A 123 -0.03 -17.48 1.45
C GLU A 123 0.14 -19.00 1.63
N GLN A 124 0.41 -19.47 2.85
CA GLN A 124 0.45 -20.90 3.14
C GLN A 124 -0.93 -21.58 3.12
N SER A 125 -2.00 -20.84 3.46
CA SER A 125 -3.37 -21.36 3.52
C SER A 125 -4.16 -21.26 2.20
N GLU A 126 -3.75 -20.37 1.29
CA GLU A 126 -4.41 -20.15 0.01
C GLU A 126 -4.52 -21.44 -0.84
N PRO A 127 -3.46 -22.27 -0.98
CA PRO A 127 -3.55 -23.53 -1.73
C PRO A 127 -4.57 -24.51 -1.14
N ASP A 128 -4.71 -24.52 0.20
CA ASP A 128 -5.65 -25.38 0.91
C ASP A 128 -7.09 -24.94 0.70
N ILE A 129 -7.36 -23.63 0.77
CA ILE A 129 -8.68 -23.05 0.49
C ILE A 129 -9.09 -23.32 -0.96
N GLU A 130 -8.18 -23.12 -1.91
CA GLU A 130 -8.45 -23.35 -3.33
C GLU A 130 -8.69 -24.84 -3.64
N ARG A 131 -7.97 -25.74 -2.97
CA ARG A 131 -8.23 -27.19 -3.04
C ARG A 131 -9.61 -27.53 -2.49
N MET A 132 -9.98 -27.04 -1.31
CA MET A 132 -11.30 -27.29 -0.71
C MET A 132 -12.43 -26.74 -1.59
N ARG A 133 -12.23 -25.58 -2.20
CA ARG A 133 -13.21 -24.99 -3.13
C ARG A 133 -13.43 -25.90 -4.35
N LYS A 134 -12.34 -26.42 -4.94
CA LYS A 134 -12.43 -27.35 -6.08
C LYS A 134 -13.11 -28.66 -5.73
N GLU A 135 -12.87 -29.19 -4.53
CA GLU A 135 -13.55 -30.39 -4.02
C GLU A 135 -15.06 -30.15 -3.87
N LEU A 136 -15.46 -29.02 -3.29
CA LEU A 136 -16.87 -28.62 -3.16
C LEU A 136 -17.58 -28.41 -4.50
N GLU A 137 -16.91 -27.78 -5.48
CA GLU A 137 -17.45 -27.60 -6.84
C GLU A 137 -17.66 -28.94 -7.57
N GLN A 138 -16.92 -30.00 -7.19
CA GLN A 138 -17.08 -31.35 -7.72
C GLN A 138 -18.20 -32.13 -7.01
N GLU A 139 -18.42 -31.93 -5.71
CA GLU A 139 -19.50 -32.58 -4.95
C GLU A 139 -20.90 -32.03 -5.28
N ILE A 140 -20.99 -30.78 -5.77
CA ILE A 140 -22.26 -30.13 -6.14
C ILE A 140 -22.73 -30.53 -7.56
N LYS A 141 -21.90 -31.26 -8.33
CA LYS A 141 -22.20 -31.73 -9.68
C LYS A 141 -22.70 -33.18 -9.72
#